data_AF-A2FMW1-F1
#
_entry.id   AF-A2FMW1-F1
#
_cell.length_a   1.000
_cell.length_b   1.000
_cell.length_c   1.000
_cell.angle_alpha   90.00
_cell.angle_beta   90.00
_cell.angle_gamma   90.00
#
_symmetry.space_group_name_H-M   'P 1'
#
loop_
_entity.id
_entity.type
_entity.pdbx_description
1 polymer ?
#
loop_
_entity_poly.entity_id
_entity_poly.type
_entity_poly.pdbx_seq_one_letter_code
_entity_poly.pdbx_strand_id
1 'polypeptide(L)'
;MSDQINVTNKYSELRSSYKYYIDSYNALYQLKTTNDEDLNSIYKMLKTNLIDSKKHLPQNIIECILGIIEYNNRYTKSYLSLMKKVTKLFFESPP
;
A
#
# COMPACT_ATOMS: atom_id res chain seq x y z
N MET A 1 -36.84 0.42 -5.74
CA MET A 1 -36.07 -0.43 -4.80
C MET A 1 -35.24 -1.52 -5.48
N SER A 2 -35.51 -1.90 -6.74
CA SER A 2 -34.75 -2.94 -7.46
C SER A 2 -33.39 -2.47 -8.03
N ASP A 3 -33.24 -1.18 -8.36
CA ASP A 3 -31.99 -0.66 -8.94
C ASP A 3 -30.84 -0.57 -7.92
N GLN A 4 -31.15 -0.40 -6.63
CA GLN A 4 -30.16 -0.35 -5.54
C GLN A 4 -29.47 -1.69 -5.30
N ILE A 5 -30.18 -2.82 -5.46
CA ILE A 5 -29.61 -4.16 -5.27
C ILE A 5 -28.55 -4.44 -6.36
N ASN A 6 -28.81 -3.99 -7.59
CA ASN A 6 -27.93 -4.21 -8.73
C ASN A 6 -26.66 -3.33 -8.67
N VAL A 7 -26.78 -2.08 -8.21
CA VAL A 7 -25.63 -1.17 -7.98
C VAL A 7 -24.75 -1.66 -6.82
N THR A 8 -25.38 -2.13 -5.73
CA THR A 8 -24.66 -2.65 -4.55
C THR A 8 -23.83 -3.88 -4.91
N ASN A 9 -24.35 -4.74 -5.79
CA ASN A 9 -23.63 -5.93 -6.24
C ASN A 9 -22.40 -5.59 -7.10
N LYS A 10 -22.56 -4.71 -8.12
CA LYS A 10 -21.43 -4.27 -8.97
C LYS A 10 -20.33 -3.55 -8.20
N TYR A 11 -20.69 -2.70 -7.24
CA TYR A 11 -19.72 -2.05 -6.36
C TYR A 11 -18.94 -3.06 -5.52
N SER A 12 -19.64 -4.05 -4.94
CA SER A 12 -19.03 -5.07 -4.10
C SER A 12 -18.09 -5.98 -4.88
N GLU A 13 -18.46 -6.36 -6.11
CA GLU A 13 -17.62 -7.10 -7.05
C GLU A 13 -16.35 -6.30 -7.40
N LEU A 14 -16.51 -5.03 -7.81
CA LEU A 14 -15.38 -4.15 -8.14
C LEU A 14 -14.45 -3.98 -6.93
N ARG A 15 -15.00 -3.65 -5.75
CA ARG A 15 -14.22 -3.48 -4.52
C ARG A 15 -13.46 -4.75 -4.16
N SER A 16 -14.07 -5.93 -4.33
CA SER A 16 -13.43 -7.21 -4.06
C SER A 16 -12.28 -7.47 -5.03
N SER A 17 -12.45 -7.17 -6.32
CA SER A 17 -11.39 -7.31 -7.33
C SER A 17 -10.18 -6.39 -7.08
N TYR A 18 -10.41 -5.22 -6.48
CA TYR A 18 -9.37 -4.25 -6.09
C TYR A 18 -8.99 -4.31 -4.60
N LYS A 19 -9.42 -5.35 -3.87
CA LYS A 19 -9.17 -5.48 -2.44
C LYS A 19 -7.68 -5.41 -2.10
N TYR A 20 -6.83 -6.02 -2.92
CA TYR A 20 -5.37 -5.97 -2.76
C TYR A 20 -4.83 -4.52 -2.73
N TYR A 21 -5.35 -3.64 -3.59
CA TYR A 21 -4.94 -2.24 -3.67
C TYR A 21 -5.47 -1.47 -2.48
N ILE A 22 -6.78 -1.61 -2.21
CA ILE A 22 -7.49 -0.90 -1.15
C ILE A 22 -6.86 -1.22 0.21
N ASP A 23 -6.65 -2.50 0.53
CA ASP A 23 -6.11 -2.93 1.82
C ASP A 23 -4.65 -2.45 1.98
N SER A 24 -3.86 -2.50 0.89
CA SER A 24 -2.46 -2.05 0.90
C SER A 24 -2.32 -0.56 1.19
N TYR A 25 -3.08 0.29 0.47
CA TYR A 25 -3.02 1.73 0.70
C TYR A 25 -3.72 2.14 2.00
N ASN A 26 -4.78 1.45 2.42
CA ASN A 26 -5.38 1.69 3.74
C ASN A 26 -4.35 1.48 4.86
N ALA A 27 -3.52 0.43 4.80
CA ALA A 27 -2.48 0.22 5.80
C ALA A 27 -1.40 1.31 5.79
N LEU A 28 -1.07 1.86 4.62
CA LEU A 28 -0.15 3.01 4.53
C LEU A 28 -0.77 4.28 5.12
N TYR A 29 -1.98 4.65 4.72
CA TYR A 29 -2.65 5.86 5.21
C TYR A 29 -2.96 5.80 6.71
N GLN A 30 -3.28 4.62 7.24
CA GLN A 30 -3.63 4.40 8.64
C GLN A 30 -2.43 3.99 9.51
N LEU A 31 -1.21 4.10 8.98
CA LEU A 31 0.00 3.72 9.70
C LEU A 31 0.10 4.53 11.00
N LYS A 32 0.16 3.79 12.12
CA LYS A 32 0.19 4.36 13.47
C LYS A 32 1.18 3.68 14.41
N THR A 33 2.17 3.01 13.83
CA THR A 33 3.17 2.20 14.53
C THR A 33 4.58 2.63 14.20
N THR A 34 5.48 2.47 15.17
CA THR A 34 6.93 2.59 15.02
C THR A 34 7.63 1.26 15.32
N ASN A 35 6.87 0.18 15.57
CA ASN A 35 7.41 -1.14 15.83
C ASN A 35 7.88 -1.77 14.52
N ASP A 36 9.12 -2.27 14.51
CA ASP A 36 9.73 -2.81 13.29
C ASP A 36 9.04 -4.06 12.74
N GLU A 37 8.43 -4.89 13.59
CA GLU A 37 7.69 -6.09 13.19
C GLU A 37 6.39 -5.72 12.48
N ASP A 38 5.64 -4.75 13.02
CA ASP A 38 4.44 -4.22 12.37
C ASP A 38 4.79 -3.59 11.02
N LEU A 39 5.85 -2.77 10.98
CA LEU A 39 6.32 -2.15 9.74
C LEU A 39 6.78 -3.20 8.73
N ASN A 40 7.39 -4.29 9.19
CA ASN A 40 7.77 -5.39 8.32
C ASN A 40 6.54 -6.11 7.74
N SER A 41 5.47 -6.22 8.50
CA SER A 41 4.21 -6.80 8.05
C SER A 41 3.54 -5.93 6.97
N ILE A 42 3.51 -4.60 7.17
CA ILE A 42 3.04 -3.65 6.16
C ILE A 42 3.89 -3.74 4.89
N TYR A 43 5.22 -3.75 5.02
CA TYR A 43 6.14 -3.89 3.88
C TYR A 43 5.91 -5.19 3.10
N LYS A 44 5.78 -6.33 3.78
CA LYS A 44 5.49 -7.63 3.12
C LYS A 44 4.18 -7.58 2.35
N MET A 45 3.14 -6.97 2.92
CA MET A 45 1.85 -6.80 2.25
C MET A 45 1.99 -5.96 0.98
N LEU A 46 2.69 -4.82 1.04
CA LEU A 46 2.94 -3.97 -0.13
C LEU A 46 3.74 -4.71 -1.21
N LYS A 47 4.80 -5.42 -0.81
CA LYS A 47 5.65 -6.20 -1.72
C LYS A 47 4.81 -7.26 -2.45
N THR A 48 4.09 -8.11 -1.71
CA THR A 48 3.31 -9.20 -2.30
C THR A 48 2.16 -8.68 -3.16
N ASN A 49 1.39 -7.71 -2.66
CA ASN A 49 0.16 -7.27 -3.32
C ASN A 49 0.40 -6.35 -4.51
N LEU A 50 1.47 -5.55 -4.50
CA LEU A 50 1.70 -4.50 -5.50
C LEU A 50 2.92 -4.77 -6.39
N ILE A 51 4.06 -5.17 -5.81
CA ILE A 51 5.33 -5.33 -6.53
C ILE A 51 5.42 -6.71 -7.18
N ASP A 52 5.32 -7.78 -6.38
CA ASP A 52 5.45 -9.16 -6.83
C ASP A 52 4.32 -9.54 -7.80
N SER A 53 3.14 -8.95 -7.62
CA SER A 53 2.00 -9.09 -8.54
C SER A 53 2.16 -8.32 -9.86
N LYS A 54 3.27 -7.56 -10.03
CA LYS A 54 3.58 -6.69 -11.18
C LYS A 54 2.52 -5.64 -11.48
N LYS A 55 1.68 -5.29 -10.50
CA LYS A 55 0.62 -4.30 -10.66
C LYS A 55 1.11 -2.87 -10.50
N HIS A 56 2.16 -2.66 -9.69
CA HIS A 56 2.77 -1.36 -9.49
C HIS A 56 4.29 -1.45 -9.48
N LEU A 57 4.90 -0.40 -10.03
CA LEU A 57 6.34 -0.19 -9.91
C LEU A 57 6.68 0.29 -8.49
N PRO A 58 7.85 -0.10 -7.94
CA PRO A 58 8.32 0.38 -6.64
C PRO A 58 8.31 1.92 -6.51
N GLN A 59 8.60 2.64 -7.59
CA GLN A 59 8.62 4.11 -7.64
C GLN A 59 7.27 4.71 -7.27
N ASN A 60 6.17 4.16 -7.79
CA ASN A 60 4.82 4.67 -7.51
C ASN A 60 4.48 4.55 -6.02
N ILE A 61 4.97 3.48 -5.36
CA ILE A 61 4.79 3.29 -3.92
C ILE A 61 5.62 4.31 -3.14
N ILE A 62 6.85 4.59 -3.58
CA ILE A 62 7.73 5.61 -2.97
C ILE A 62 7.09 6.99 -3.06
N GLU A 63 6.60 7.39 -4.23
CA GLU A 63 5.89 8.67 -4.43
C GLU A 63 4.66 8.79 -3.53
N CYS A 64 3.87 7.71 -3.41
CA CYS A 64 2.74 7.68 -2.50
C CYS A 64 3.16 7.86 -1.03
N ILE A 65 4.22 7.18 -0.59
CA ILE A 65 4.72 7.32 0.78
C ILE A 65 5.18 8.76 1.04
N LEU A 66 5.88 9.38 0.09
CA LEU A 66 6.33 10.77 0.21
C LEU A 66 5.15 11.73 0.39
N GLY A 67 4.08 11.57 -0.39
CA GLY A 67 2.86 12.38 -0.21
C GLY A 67 2.16 12.13 1.14
N ILE A 68 2.14 10.89 1.64
CA ILE A 68 1.47 10.56 2.92
C ILE A 68 2.22 11.14 4.12
N ILE A 69 3.55 11.17 4.08
CA ILE A 69 4.40 11.67 5.17
C ILE A 69 4.02 13.10 5.57
N GLU A 70 3.65 13.94 4.60
CA GLU A 70 3.27 15.34 4.82
C GLU A 70 2.04 15.47 5.74
N TYR A 71 1.11 14.50 5.68
CA TYR A 71 -0.14 14.53 6.44
C TYR A 71 -0.10 13.73 7.74
N ASN A 72 0.74 12.69 7.82
CA ASN A 72 0.87 11.82 9.00
C ASN A 72 2.30 11.86 9.57
N ASN A 73 2.81 13.08 9.76
CA ASN A 73 4.19 13.38 10.11
C ASN A 73 4.70 12.75 11.43
N ARG A 74 3.81 12.41 12.37
CA ARG A 74 4.15 11.71 13.62
C ARG A 74 4.94 10.42 13.35
N TYR A 75 4.66 9.76 12.23
CA TYR A 75 5.28 8.49 11.86
C TYR A 75 6.29 8.61 10.72
N THR A 76 6.85 9.80 10.48
CA THR A 76 7.83 10.05 9.41
C THR A 76 8.97 9.02 9.39
N LYS A 77 9.53 8.67 10.56
CA LYS A 77 10.61 7.66 10.66
C LYS A 77 10.15 6.29 10.16
N SER A 78 8.93 5.88 10.48
CA SER A 78 8.33 4.63 10.02
C SER A 78 8.17 4.60 8.50
N TYR A 79 7.65 5.69 7.93
CA TYR A 79 7.51 5.82 6.48
C TYR A 79 8.85 5.81 5.76
N LEU A 80 9.86 6.52 6.27
CA LEU A 80 11.22 6.50 5.71
C LEU A 80 11.84 5.09 5.78
N SER A 81 11.56 4.32 6.84
CA SER A 81 11.98 2.92 6.95
C SER A 81 11.33 2.05 5.88
N LEU A 82 10.01 2.19 5.67
CA LEU A 82 9.29 1.50 4.59
C LEU A 82 9.84 1.87 3.21
N MET A 83 9.99 3.17 2.93
CA MET A 83 10.55 3.68 1.69
C MET A 83 11.93 3.08 1.43
N LYS A 84 12.83 3.09 2.42
CA LYS A 84 14.16 2.49 2.31
C LYS A 84 14.11 1.00 1.93
N LYS A 85 13.17 0.22 2.48
CA LYS A 85 12.99 -1.19 2.10
C LYS A 85 12.50 -1.34 0.66
N VAL A 86 11.53 -0.54 0.23
CA VAL A 86 11.01 -0.54 -1.15
C VAL A 86 12.09 -0.11 -2.15
N THR A 87 12.88 0.91 -1.83
CA THR A 87 13.98 1.39 -2.66
C THR A 87 15.06 0.33 -2.86
N LYS A 88 15.40 -0.44 -1.82
CA LYS A 88 16.38 -1.55 -1.95
C LYS A 88 15.92 -2.61 -2.96
N LEU A 89 14.65 -2.99 -2.95
CA LEU A 89 14.10 -3.93 -3.94
C LEU A 89 14.26 -3.44 -5.37
N PHE A 90 14.10 -2.13 -5.59
CA PHE A 90 14.25 -1.53 -6.91
C PHE A 90 15.68 -1.65 -7.44
N PHE A 91 16.69 -1.35 -6.60
CA PHE A 91 18.09 -1.38 -7.02
C PHE A 91 18.73 -2.78 -7.03
N GLU A 92 18.13 -3.75 -6.34
CA GLU A 92 18.61 -5.14 -6.30
C GLU A 92 17.98 -6.04 -7.38
N SER A 93 17.00 -5.54 -8.15
CA SER A 93 16.44 -6.27 -9.30
C SER A 93 17.36 -6.12 -10.52
N PRO A 94 17.94 -7.20 -11.07
CA PRO A 94 18.83 -7.08 -12.23
C PRO A 94 18.07 -6.60 -13.47
N PRO A 95 18.75 -5.88 -14.39
CA PRO A 95 18.16 -5.36 -15.63
C PRO A 95 17.67 -6.48 -16.57
#